data_AF-A0AAW1HY31-F1
#
_entry.id   AF-A0AAW1HY31-F1
#
_cell.length_a   1.000
_cell.length_b   1.000
_cell.length_c   1.000
_cell.angle_alpha   90.00
_cell.angle_beta   90.00
_cell.angle_gamma   90.00
#
_symmetry.space_group_name_H-M   'P 1'
#
loop_
_entity.id
_entity.type
_entity.pdbx_description
1 polymer ?
#
loop_
_entity_poly.entity_id
_entity_poly.type
_entity_poly.pdbx_seq_one_letter_code
_entity_poly.pdbx_strand_id
1 'polypeptide(L)'
;MATFTMKRTMMKIFPNIRLLLSLIFSITSLFFFTYYGFVSADYTNTLNLNDANLPPSSNCNSDFTCEFEEMKLRLSKLEVSLDVTEHELNTKSVHILQCEEKIEQLSQTIHQLEVNLSNVEEAPDYEQVIDIFEKQVRELEAGVRRNDRELQLLKHRAKDSDNWVDSLSAQVKTMAVIVSELWFHVQKLEQAQEVIERRTAELRRYIRNQKCFFFKFISNFGGRRYQEVVAPYTSKALNLLEKSLSAVKKYHHQLQGSVKRAIDKHELTVLAGEESIFLLASIIFILPIMLAWTCLSSRQR
;
A
#
# COMPACT_ATOMS: atom_id res chain seq x y z
N MET A 1 23.08 -15.68 -9.32
CA MET A 1 23.46 -17.11 -9.35
C MET A 1 22.72 -17.93 -10.42
N ALA A 2 21.64 -17.43 -11.05
CA ALA A 2 20.86 -18.15 -12.07
C ALA A 2 21.37 -18.02 -13.53
N THR A 3 22.30 -17.10 -13.81
CA THR A 3 22.82 -16.86 -15.18
C THR A 3 23.95 -17.80 -15.59
N PHE A 4 24.56 -18.53 -14.63
CA PHE A 4 25.67 -19.44 -14.90
C PHE A 4 25.20 -20.88 -15.22
N THR A 5 24.02 -21.27 -14.77
CA THR A 5 23.44 -22.60 -15.02
C THR A 5 22.90 -22.77 -16.45
N MET A 6 22.43 -21.68 -17.07
CA MET A 6 21.86 -21.70 -18.42
C MET A 6 22.92 -21.82 -19.54
N LYS A 7 24.14 -21.33 -19.31
CA LYS A 7 25.26 -21.50 -20.26
C LYS A 7 25.81 -22.93 -20.30
N ARG A 8 25.65 -23.68 -19.20
CA ARG A 8 26.16 -25.06 -19.07
C ARG A 8 25.21 -26.10 -19.69
N THR A 9 23.92 -25.80 -19.77
CA THR A 9 22.93 -26.64 -20.48
C THR A 9 22.97 -26.40 -21.99
N MET A 10 23.20 -25.16 -22.45
CA MET A 10 23.37 -24.84 -23.87
C MET A 10 24.59 -25.56 -24.50
N MET A 11 25.71 -25.71 -23.77
CA MET A 11 26.91 -26.34 -24.32
C MET A 11 26.82 -27.87 -24.48
N LYS A 12 25.80 -28.53 -23.91
CA LYS A 12 25.56 -29.98 -24.06
C LYS A 12 24.62 -30.34 -25.22
N ILE A 13 23.91 -29.37 -25.78
CA ILE A 13 22.88 -29.59 -26.82
C ILE A 13 23.48 -29.51 -28.23
N PHE A 14 24.56 -28.74 -28.42
CA PHE A 14 25.21 -28.55 -29.72
C PHE A 14 25.80 -29.81 -30.41
N PRO A 15 26.41 -30.80 -29.71
CA PRO A 15 26.96 -31.97 -30.41
C PRO A 15 25.87 -32.89 -30.98
N ASN A 16 24.68 -32.93 -30.35
CA ASN A 16 23.57 -33.78 -30.79
C ASN A 16 22.89 -33.24 -32.06
N ILE A 17 22.81 -31.92 -32.22
CA ILE A 17 22.24 -31.30 -33.43
C ILE A 17 23.11 -31.57 -34.66
N ARG A 18 24.44 -31.57 -34.48
CA ARG A 18 25.39 -31.84 -35.58
C ARG A 18 25.35 -33.30 -36.02
N LEU A 19 25.18 -34.23 -35.08
CA LEU A 19 24.96 -35.65 -35.39
C LEU A 19 23.63 -35.89 -36.09
N LEU A 20 22.57 -35.17 -35.70
CA LEU A 20 21.24 -35.33 -36.28
C LEU A 20 21.18 -34.79 -37.71
N LEU A 21 21.82 -33.65 -37.99
CA LEU A 21 21.99 -33.13 -39.36
C LEU A 21 22.84 -34.05 -40.24
N SER A 22 23.91 -34.63 -39.69
CA SER A 22 24.73 -35.64 -40.38
C SER A 22 23.94 -36.91 -40.70
N LEU A 23 23.08 -37.36 -39.78
CA LEU A 23 22.23 -38.54 -39.97
C LEU A 23 21.20 -38.29 -41.08
N ILE A 24 20.55 -37.12 -41.05
CA ILE A 24 19.57 -36.72 -42.07
C ILE A 24 20.24 -36.66 -43.45
N PHE A 25 21.41 -36.03 -43.56
CA PHE A 25 22.14 -35.93 -44.84
C PHE A 25 22.57 -37.31 -45.37
N SER A 26 22.94 -38.24 -44.48
CA SER A 26 23.28 -39.61 -44.85
C SER A 26 22.06 -40.42 -45.30
N ILE A 27 20.90 -40.22 -44.66
CA ILE A 27 19.65 -40.90 -45.02
C ILE A 27 19.14 -40.38 -46.38
N THR A 28 19.23 -39.07 -46.64
CA THR A 28 18.84 -38.50 -47.93
C THR A 28 19.75 -38.97 -49.07
N SER A 29 21.03 -39.22 -48.81
CA SER A 29 21.98 -39.78 -49.80
C SER A 29 21.68 -41.26 -50.11
N LEU A 30 21.31 -42.06 -49.10
CA LEU A 30 20.89 -43.46 -49.26
C LEU A 30 19.57 -43.59 -50.04
N PHE A 31 18.65 -42.65 -49.88
CA PHE A 31 17.43 -42.58 -50.68
C PHE A 31 17.68 -42.15 -52.13
N PHE A 32 18.64 -41.25 -52.37
CA PHE A 32 19.01 -40.85 -53.73
C PHE A 32 19.67 -41.98 -54.53
N PHE A 33 20.48 -42.84 -53.89
CA PHE A 33 21.10 -44.00 -54.54
C PHE A 33 20.12 -45.15 -54.83
N THR A 34 19.08 -45.33 -54.01
CA THR A 34 18.06 -46.37 -54.22
C THR A 34 17.02 -45.94 -55.26
N TYR A 35 16.64 -44.65 -55.29
CA TYR A 35 15.65 -44.14 -56.24
C TYR A 35 16.20 -44.04 -57.68
N TYR A 36 17.47 -43.62 -57.87
CA TYR A 36 18.10 -43.60 -59.20
C TYR A 36 18.80 -44.91 -59.61
N GLY A 37 19.13 -45.78 -58.65
CA GLY A 37 19.72 -47.11 -58.93
C GLY A 37 18.71 -48.15 -59.43
N PHE A 38 17.43 -48.00 -59.09
CA PHE A 38 16.36 -48.93 -59.53
C PHE A 38 15.84 -48.61 -60.94
N VAL A 39 16.01 -47.37 -61.42
CA VAL A 39 15.53 -46.94 -62.75
C VAL A 39 16.51 -47.27 -63.88
N SER A 40 17.71 -47.80 -63.58
CA SER A 40 18.71 -48.16 -64.61
C SER A 40 18.92 -49.68 -64.81
N ALA A 41 18.18 -50.56 -64.12
CA ALA A 41 18.46 -52.00 -64.12
C ALA A 41 17.51 -52.89 -64.93
N ASP A 42 16.39 -52.38 -65.48
CA ASP A 42 15.37 -53.22 -66.15
C ASP A 42 15.30 -53.10 -67.68
N TYR A 43 16.39 -52.66 -68.34
CA TYR A 43 16.43 -52.64 -69.81
C TYR A 43 17.65 -53.34 -70.39
N THR A 44 17.98 -54.55 -69.92
CA THR A 44 18.85 -55.47 -70.69
C THR A 44 18.50 -56.93 -70.41
N ASN A 45 18.50 -57.75 -71.47
CA ASN A 45 18.28 -59.20 -71.55
C ASN A 45 16.79 -59.59 -71.70
N THR A 46 16.32 -60.23 -72.78
CA THR A 46 16.89 -61.41 -73.45
C THR A 46 16.22 -61.62 -74.83
N LEU A 47 17.00 -61.63 -75.91
CA LEU A 47 16.67 -62.38 -77.12
C LEU A 47 17.88 -63.26 -77.40
N ASN A 48 17.84 -64.46 -76.83
CA ASN A 48 18.83 -65.50 -77.01
C ASN A 48 18.06 -66.77 -77.35
N LEU A 49 18.14 -67.22 -78.60
CA LEU A 49 17.71 -68.55 -79.04
C LEU A 49 18.67 -68.99 -80.15
N ASN A 50 19.80 -69.55 -79.72
CA ASN A 50 20.62 -70.44 -80.52
C ASN A 50 20.37 -71.87 -80.02
N ASP A 51 19.96 -72.75 -80.93
CA ASP A 51 20.56 -74.07 -81.19
C ASP A 51 19.81 -74.67 -82.40
N ALA A 52 20.43 -74.91 -83.56
CA ALA A 52 21.52 -75.84 -83.89
C ALA A 52 21.02 -77.22 -84.38
N ASN A 53 21.22 -77.44 -85.69
CA ASN A 53 21.68 -78.65 -86.37
C ASN A 53 20.75 -79.86 -86.68
N LEU A 54 20.43 -80.00 -87.99
CA LEU A 54 20.67 -81.12 -88.95
C LEU A 54 20.24 -82.58 -88.61
N PRO A 55 19.90 -83.48 -89.58
CA PRO A 55 20.64 -83.70 -90.85
C PRO A 55 19.79 -84.05 -92.12
N PRO A 56 20.42 -84.36 -93.29
CA PRO A 56 19.84 -84.22 -94.63
C PRO A 56 19.44 -85.54 -95.29
N SER A 57 18.58 -85.51 -96.32
CA SER A 57 18.67 -86.28 -97.59
C SER A 57 17.41 -86.02 -98.44
N SER A 58 17.55 -85.47 -99.64
CA SER A 58 17.46 -86.22 -100.90
C SER A 58 16.08 -86.85 -101.19
N ASN A 59 15.33 -86.17 -102.05
CA ASN A 59 14.65 -86.67 -103.26
C ASN A 59 13.17 -86.27 -103.37
N CYS A 60 12.78 -85.99 -104.61
CA CYS A 60 11.73 -85.07 -105.03
C CYS A 60 10.27 -85.51 -104.78
N ASN A 61 9.43 -84.48 -104.59
CA ASN A 61 7.96 -84.42 -104.74
C ASN A 61 7.06 -84.78 -103.52
N SER A 62 7.11 -83.99 -102.45
CA SER A 62 5.97 -83.69 -101.52
C SER A 62 6.21 -82.47 -100.57
N ASP A 63 7.07 -81.54 -100.99
CA ASP A 63 7.66 -80.43 -100.23
C ASP A 63 6.63 -79.45 -99.60
N PHE A 64 5.59 -79.10 -100.37
CA PHE A 64 4.61 -78.09 -99.96
C PHE A 64 3.66 -78.52 -98.84
N THR A 65 3.34 -79.82 -98.72
CA THR A 65 2.36 -80.29 -97.74
C THR A 65 2.92 -80.36 -96.32
N CYS A 66 4.23 -80.59 -96.19
CA CYS A 66 4.91 -80.62 -94.89
C CYS A 66 5.11 -79.19 -94.35
N GLU A 67 5.56 -78.26 -95.20
CA GLU A 67 5.68 -76.84 -94.86
C GLU A 67 4.33 -76.22 -94.48
N PHE A 68 3.24 -76.65 -95.13
CA PHE A 68 1.90 -76.18 -94.84
C PHE A 68 1.41 -76.63 -93.45
N GLU A 69 1.62 -77.89 -93.06
CA GLU A 69 1.29 -78.37 -91.72
C GLU A 69 2.19 -77.74 -90.64
N GLU A 70 3.47 -77.47 -90.95
CA GLU A 70 4.34 -76.69 -90.06
C GLU A 70 3.83 -75.25 -89.88
N MET A 71 3.41 -74.58 -90.96
CA MET A 71 2.81 -73.26 -90.91
C MET A 71 1.54 -73.24 -90.08
N LYS A 72 0.69 -74.27 -90.18
CA LYS A 72 -0.55 -74.39 -89.40
C LYS A 72 -0.29 -74.58 -87.91
N LEU A 73 0.72 -75.38 -87.55
CA LEU A 73 1.14 -75.53 -86.16
C LEU A 73 1.74 -74.23 -85.61
N ARG A 74 2.50 -73.49 -86.42
CA ARG A 74 2.99 -72.14 -86.07
C ARG A 74 1.84 -71.14 -85.91
N LEU A 75 0.84 -71.18 -86.79
CA LEU A 75 -0.37 -70.35 -86.69
C LEU A 75 -1.10 -70.62 -85.38
N SER A 76 -1.31 -71.89 -85.04
CA SER A 76 -1.96 -72.31 -83.79
C SER A 76 -1.17 -71.86 -82.57
N LYS A 77 0.17 -71.92 -82.62
CA LYS A 77 1.05 -71.43 -81.54
C LYS A 77 0.98 -69.91 -81.41
N LEU A 78 0.94 -69.17 -82.52
CA LEU A 78 0.77 -67.72 -82.50
C LEU A 78 -0.60 -67.32 -81.97
N GLU A 79 -1.65 -68.06 -82.33
CA GLU A 79 -3.02 -67.83 -81.88
C GLU A 79 -3.15 -68.02 -80.36
N VAL A 80 -2.64 -69.13 -79.82
CA VAL A 80 -2.58 -69.34 -78.36
C VAL A 80 -1.72 -68.28 -77.67
N SER A 81 -0.59 -67.89 -78.26
CA SER A 81 0.25 -66.83 -77.71
C SER A 81 -0.48 -65.48 -77.72
N LEU A 82 -1.27 -65.19 -78.76
CA LEU A 82 -2.06 -63.98 -78.88
C LEU A 82 -3.14 -63.96 -77.79
N ASP A 83 -3.89 -65.04 -77.64
CA ASP A 83 -4.94 -65.18 -76.60
C ASP A 83 -4.37 -64.98 -75.18
N VAL A 84 -3.18 -65.55 -74.90
CA VAL A 84 -2.49 -65.35 -73.62
C VAL A 84 -2.09 -63.89 -73.42
N THR A 85 -1.52 -63.25 -74.45
CA THR A 85 -1.16 -61.82 -74.36
C THR A 85 -2.37 -60.90 -74.23
N GLU A 86 -3.50 -61.23 -74.89
CA GLU A 86 -4.75 -60.49 -74.80
C GLU A 86 -5.31 -60.57 -73.38
N HIS A 87 -5.33 -61.77 -72.80
CA HIS A 87 -5.77 -61.96 -71.41
C HIS A 87 -4.85 -61.19 -70.43
N GLU A 88 -3.53 -61.23 -70.62
CA GLU A 88 -2.58 -60.47 -69.80
C GLU A 88 -2.77 -58.95 -69.95
N LEU A 89 -3.04 -58.46 -71.16
CA LEU A 89 -3.35 -57.05 -71.40
C LEU A 89 -4.66 -56.65 -70.71
N ASN A 90 -5.69 -57.48 -70.76
CA ASN A 90 -6.97 -57.21 -70.13
C ASN A 90 -6.85 -57.16 -68.59
N THR A 91 -6.09 -58.08 -67.98
CA THR A 91 -5.85 -58.06 -66.53
C THR A 91 -5.05 -56.82 -66.10
N LYS A 92 -4.02 -56.43 -66.85
CA LYS A 92 -3.28 -55.17 -66.61
C LYS A 92 -4.16 -53.94 -66.76
N SER A 93 -5.05 -53.92 -67.75
CA SER A 93 -6.02 -52.84 -67.96
C SER A 93 -6.92 -52.64 -66.73
N VAL A 94 -7.47 -53.72 -66.17
CA VAL A 94 -8.28 -53.66 -64.95
C VAL A 94 -7.47 -53.14 -63.75
N HIS A 95 -6.22 -53.58 -63.59
CA HIS A 95 -5.34 -53.08 -62.53
C HIS A 95 -5.03 -51.58 -62.67
N ILE A 96 -4.85 -51.09 -63.90
CA ILE A 96 -4.64 -49.66 -64.16
C ILE A 96 -5.87 -48.86 -63.72
N LEU A 97 -7.07 -49.30 -64.09
CA LEU A 97 -8.32 -48.64 -63.68
C LEU A 97 -8.47 -48.59 -62.15
N GLN A 98 -8.11 -49.66 -61.44
CA GLN A 98 -8.12 -49.67 -59.96
C GLN A 98 -7.06 -48.72 -59.37
N CYS A 99 -5.90 -48.59 -60.00
CA CYS A 99 -4.88 -47.63 -59.61
C CYS A 99 -5.37 -46.19 -59.82
N GLU A 100 -6.02 -45.90 -60.94
CA GLU A 100 -6.63 -44.60 -61.24
C GLU A 100 -7.69 -44.22 -60.19
N GLU A 101 -8.56 -45.15 -59.81
CA GLU A 101 -9.58 -44.92 -58.76
C GLU A 101 -8.92 -44.58 -57.41
N LYS A 102 -7.88 -45.31 -57.00
CA LYS A 102 -7.14 -45.03 -55.77
C LYS A 102 -6.42 -43.69 -55.82
N ILE A 103 -5.86 -43.32 -56.97
CA ILE A 103 -5.21 -42.03 -57.17
C ILE A 103 -6.23 -40.89 -57.02
N GLU A 104 -7.43 -41.07 -57.56
CA GLU A 104 -8.52 -40.10 -57.44
C GLU A 104 -8.96 -39.94 -55.98
N GLN A 105 -9.16 -41.06 -55.26
CA GLN A 105 -9.48 -41.04 -53.83
C GLN A 105 -8.39 -40.34 -53.00
N LEU A 106 -7.12 -40.67 -53.25
CA LEU A 106 -6.00 -40.01 -52.56
C LEU A 106 -5.95 -38.52 -52.86
N SER A 107 -6.15 -38.13 -54.12
CA SER A 107 -6.23 -36.71 -54.51
C SER A 107 -7.32 -35.96 -53.75
N GLN A 108 -8.51 -36.56 -53.61
CA GLN A 108 -9.60 -35.99 -52.83
C GLN A 108 -9.25 -35.85 -51.34
N THR A 109 -8.62 -36.87 -50.74
CA THR A 109 -8.19 -36.79 -49.33
C THR A 109 -7.09 -35.74 -49.11
N ILE A 110 -6.15 -35.60 -50.04
CA ILE A 110 -5.12 -34.57 -50.00
C ILE A 110 -5.79 -33.21 -50.01
N HIS A 111 -6.73 -32.98 -50.93
CA HIS A 111 -7.41 -31.69 -51.03
C HIS A 111 -8.24 -31.37 -49.78
N GLN A 112 -8.90 -32.37 -49.18
CA GLN A 112 -9.63 -32.19 -47.92
C GLN A 112 -8.68 -31.85 -46.75
N LEU A 113 -7.51 -32.48 -46.69
CA LEU A 113 -6.49 -32.17 -45.68
C LEU A 113 -5.88 -30.78 -45.89
N GLU A 114 -5.65 -30.35 -47.14
CA GLU A 114 -5.20 -29.00 -47.48
C GLU A 114 -6.19 -27.94 -47.00
N VAL A 115 -7.48 -28.13 -47.27
CA VAL A 115 -8.54 -27.22 -46.80
C VAL A 115 -8.59 -27.19 -45.27
N ASN A 116 -8.51 -28.35 -44.61
CA ASN A 116 -8.49 -28.41 -43.14
C ASN A 116 -7.25 -27.73 -42.56
N LEU A 117 -6.08 -27.85 -43.19
CA LEU A 117 -4.86 -27.17 -42.78
C LEU A 117 -4.98 -25.65 -42.95
N SER A 118 -5.54 -25.18 -44.08
CA SER A 118 -5.78 -23.75 -44.31
C SER A 118 -6.74 -23.14 -43.29
N ASN A 119 -7.78 -23.89 -42.89
CA ASN A 119 -8.71 -23.45 -41.85
C ASN A 119 -8.05 -23.37 -40.46
N VAL A 120 -7.04 -24.20 -40.19
CA VAL A 120 -6.24 -24.15 -38.95
C VAL A 120 -5.22 -23.01 -38.99
N GLU A 121 -4.75 -22.61 -40.17
CA GLU A 121 -3.87 -21.45 -40.36
C GLU A 121 -4.62 -20.11 -40.18
N GLU A 122 -5.93 -20.06 -40.48
CA GLU A 122 -6.82 -18.93 -40.14
C GLU A 122 -7.17 -18.84 -38.65
N ALA A 123 -6.77 -19.81 -37.82
CA ALA A 123 -6.93 -19.71 -36.37
C ALA A 123 -6.13 -18.51 -35.81
N PRO A 124 -6.64 -17.83 -34.76
CA PRO A 124 -5.95 -16.68 -34.21
C PRO A 124 -4.54 -17.06 -33.76
N ASP A 125 -3.57 -16.18 -34.05
CA ASP A 125 -2.18 -16.34 -33.62
C ASP A 125 -2.12 -16.37 -32.08
N TYR A 126 -2.11 -17.59 -31.55
CA TYR A 126 -2.10 -17.84 -30.11
C TYR A 126 -0.88 -17.21 -29.44
N GLU A 127 0.23 -17.02 -30.15
CA GLU A 127 1.44 -16.41 -29.60
C GLU A 127 1.24 -14.91 -29.32
N GLN A 128 0.55 -14.20 -30.23
CA GLN A 128 0.15 -12.81 -29.99
C GLN A 128 -0.85 -12.69 -28.83
N VAL A 129 -1.84 -13.59 -28.76
CA VAL A 129 -2.83 -13.59 -27.67
C VAL A 129 -2.15 -13.87 -26.32
N ILE A 130 -1.19 -14.80 -26.29
CA ILE A 130 -0.39 -15.10 -25.09
C ILE A 130 0.43 -13.87 -24.68
N ASP A 131 1.11 -13.17 -25.59
CA ASP A 131 1.88 -11.96 -25.24
C ASP A 131 1.00 -10.82 -24.71
N ILE A 132 -0.19 -10.62 -25.29
CA ILE A 132 -1.17 -9.64 -24.79
C ILE A 132 -1.60 -9.99 -23.37
N PHE A 133 -1.97 -11.25 -23.12
CA PHE A 133 -2.37 -11.70 -21.78
C PHE A 133 -1.22 -11.61 -20.78
N GLU A 134 0.00 -11.97 -21.16
CA GLU A 134 1.16 -11.82 -20.30
C GLU A 134 1.42 -10.36 -19.92
N LYS A 135 1.29 -9.42 -20.87
CA LYS A 135 1.39 -7.98 -20.58
C LYS A 135 0.32 -7.55 -19.59
N GLN A 136 -0.92 -7.97 -19.78
CA GLN A 136 -2.03 -7.66 -18.87
C GLN A 136 -1.77 -8.22 -17.46
N VAL A 137 -1.30 -9.46 -17.35
CA VAL A 137 -0.97 -10.08 -16.06
C VAL A 137 0.17 -9.31 -15.38
N ARG A 138 1.22 -8.94 -16.11
CA ARG A 138 2.33 -8.13 -15.58
C ARG A 138 1.87 -6.76 -15.06
N GLU A 139 0.96 -6.11 -15.79
CA GLU A 139 0.39 -4.82 -15.37
C GLU A 139 -0.48 -4.98 -14.11
N LEU A 140 -1.34 -5.99 -14.08
CA LEU A 140 -2.18 -6.29 -12.92
C LEU A 140 -1.33 -6.58 -11.68
N GLU A 141 -0.27 -7.37 -11.85
CA GLU A 141 0.66 -7.72 -10.79
C GLU A 141 1.40 -6.49 -10.25
N ALA A 142 1.82 -5.57 -11.12
CA ALA A 142 2.39 -4.29 -10.70
C ALA A 142 1.37 -3.43 -9.93
N GLY A 143 0.10 -3.44 -10.36
CA GLY A 143 -1.01 -2.79 -9.67
C GLY A 143 -1.24 -3.35 -8.26
N VAL A 144 -1.30 -4.69 -8.13
CA VAL A 144 -1.44 -5.37 -6.84
C VAL A 144 -0.30 -5.01 -5.89
N ARG A 145 0.94 -5.00 -6.37
CA ARG A 145 2.11 -4.60 -5.56
C ARG A 145 2.05 -3.14 -5.11
N ARG A 146 1.50 -2.24 -5.93
CA ARG A 146 1.30 -0.83 -5.55
C ARG A 146 0.23 -0.72 -4.46
N ASN A 147 -0.91 -1.38 -4.66
CA ASN A 147 -2.02 -1.37 -3.71
C ASN A 147 -1.62 -1.97 -2.36
N ASP A 148 -0.81 -3.04 -2.34
CA ASP A 148 -0.30 -3.61 -1.10
C ASP A 148 0.55 -2.60 -0.30
N ARG A 149 1.43 -1.86 -0.99
CA ARG A 149 2.22 -0.80 -0.32
C ARG A 149 1.33 0.31 0.23
N GLU A 150 0.34 0.75 -0.53
CA GLU A 150 -0.62 1.77 -0.08
C GLU A 150 -1.46 1.26 1.09
N LEU A 151 -1.83 -0.02 1.10
CA LEU A 151 -2.55 -0.64 2.21
C LEU A 151 -1.69 -0.66 3.48
N GLN A 152 -0.41 -1.03 3.39
CA GLN A 152 0.51 -0.93 4.53
C GLN A 152 0.70 0.52 4.98
N LEU A 153 0.73 1.47 4.04
CA LEU A 153 0.80 2.90 4.32
C LEU A 153 -0.46 3.38 5.08
N LEU A 154 -1.64 2.98 4.65
CA LEU A 154 -2.89 3.32 5.34
C LEU A 154 -2.97 2.66 6.71
N LYS A 155 -2.49 1.42 6.83
CA LYS A 155 -2.50 0.67 8.09
C LYS A 155 -1.64 1.31 9.18
N HIS A 156 -0.42 1.77 8.87
CA HIS A 156 0.39 2.45 9.89
C HIS A 156 -0.23 3.80 10.28
N ARG A 157 -0.77 4.57 9.32
CA ARG A 157 -1.44 5.85 9.61
C ARG A 157 -2.68 5.67 10.49
N ALA A 158 -3.48 4.64 10.21
CA ALA A 158 -4.63 4.29 11.03
C ALA A 158 -4.17 3.97 12.47
N LYS A 159 -3.11 3.17 12.62
CA LYS A 159 -2.55 2.84 13.93
C LYS A 159 -2.01 4.06 14.69
N ASP A 160 -1.35 4.99 14.00
CA ASP A 160 -0.88 6.24 14.63
C ASP A 160 -2.05 7.11 15.08
N SER A 161 -3.12 7.16 14.28
CA SER A 161 -4.35 7.88 14.63
C SER A 161 -5.06 7.23 15.82
N ASP A 162 -5.13 5.90 15.89
CA ASP A 162 -5.68 5.16 17.02
C ASP A 162 -4.89 5.43 18.31
N ASN A 163 -3.55 5.38 18.24
CA ASN A 163 -2.69 5.71 19.37
C ASN A 163 -2.91 7.16 19.85
N TRP A 164 -3.09 8.10 18.92
CA TRP A 164 -3.41 9.49 19.25
C TRP A 164 -4.78 9.63 19.92
N VAL A 165 -5.81 8.91 19.43
CA VAL A 165 -7.14 8.88 20.05
C VAL A 165 -7.09 8.29 21.47
N ASP A 166 -6.33 7.22 21.69
CA ASP A 166 -6.15 6.63 23.01
C ASP A 166 -5.47 7.59 24.00
N SER A 167 -4.43 8.29 23.55
CA SER A 167 -3.75 9.33 24.33
C SER A 167 -4.70 10.48 24.69
N LEU A 168 -5.45 10.98 23.71
CA LEU A 168 -6.45 12.04 23.92
C LEU A 168 -7.56 11.57 24.87
N SER A 169 -8.02 10.33 24.74
CA SER A 169 -9.01 9.70 25.64
C SER A 169 -8.49 9.65 27.09
N ALA A 170 -7.22 9.29 27.29
CA ALA A 170 -6.60 9.32 28.62
C ALA A 170 -6.52 10.73 29.20
N GLN A 171 -6.19 11.73 28.37
CA GLN A 171 -6.17 13.13 28.77
C GLN A 171 -7.58 13.63 29.15
N VAL A 172 -8.59 13.31 28.35
CA VAL A 172 -10.00 13.64 28.61
C VAL A 172 -10.49 13.01 29.91
N LYS A 173 -10.13 11.76 30.21
CA LYS A 173 -10.43 11.12 31.51
C LYS A 173 -9.81 11.89 32.67
N THR A 174 -8.57 12.35 32.53
CA THR A 174 -7.89 13.15 33.56
C THR A 174 -8.60 14.48 33.76
N MET A 175 -8.96 15.16 32.68
CA MET A 175 -9.73 16.40 32.73
C MET A 175 -11.10 16.20 33.37
N ALA A 176 -11.80 15.10 33.09
CA ALA A 176 -13.09 14.80 33.70
C ALA A 176 -13.00 14.68 35.23
N VAL A 177 -11.92 14.07 35.75
CA VAL A 177 -11.65 14.01 37.20
C VAL A 177 -11.41 15.41 37.77
N ILE A 178 -10.55 16.21 37.13
CA ILE A 178 -10.25 17.59 37.56
C ILE A 178 -11.50 18.46 37.55
N VAL A 179 -12.30 18.41 36.48
CA VAL A 179 -13.54 19.20 36.36
C VAL A 179 -14.54 18.80 37.45
N SER A 180 -14.62 17.52 37.81
CA SER A 180 -15.47 17.06 38.91
C SER A 180 -15.01 17.60 40.27
N GLU A 181 -13.70 17.66 40.53
CA GLU A 181 -13.14 18.25 41.75
C GLU A 181 -13.33 19.77 41.80
N LEU A 182 -13.06 20.47 40.69
CA LEU A 182 -13.31 21.90 40.57
C LEU A 182 -14.79 22.23 40.79
N TRP A 183 -15.71 21.41 40.24
CA TRP A 183 -17.14 21.56 40.47
C TRP A 183 -17.51 21.45 41.96
N PHE A 184 -16.95 20.47 42.68
CA PHE A 184 -17.15 20.34 44.13
C PHE A 184 -16.67 21.58 44.89
N HIS A 185 -15.51 22.14 44.51
CA HIS A 185 -15.00 23.37 45.14
C HIS A 185 -15.89 24.59 44.88
N VAL A 186 -16.39 24.76 43.64
CA VAL A 186 -17.33 25.84 43.30
C VAL A 186 -18.60 25.72 44.13
N GLN A 187 -19.19 24.53 44.23
CA GLN A 187 -20.39 24.31 45.02
C GLN A 187 -20.19 24.66 46.51
N LYS A 188 -19.03 24.34 47.08
CA LYS A 188 -18.70 24.71 48.47
C LYS A 188 -18.53 26.21 48.65
N LEU A 189 -17.94 26.90 47.68
CA LEU A 189 -17.80 28.36 47.70
C LEU A 189 -19.16 29.05 47.59
N GLU A 190 -20.06 28.57 46.74
CA GLU A 190 -21.43 29.07 46.62
C GLU A 190 -22.19 28.94 47.94
N GLN A 191 -22.11 27.78 48.60
CA GLN A 191 -22.71 27.58 49.92
C GLN A 191 -22.14 28.52 50.98
N ALA A 192 -20.81 28.70 51.01
CA ALA A 192 -20.17 29.61 51.95
C ALA A 192 -20.59 31.06 51.70
N GLN A 193 -20.71 31.48 50.44
CA GLN A 193 -21.23 32.79 50.06
C GLN A 193 -22.66 32.97 50.58
N GLU A 194 -23.56 32.02 50.35
CA GLU A 194 -24.95 32.12 50.81
C GLU A 194 -25.03 32.25 52.35
N VAL A 195 -24.18 31.51 53.08
CA VAL A 195 -24.08 31.64 54.54
C VAL A 195 -23.59 33.03 54.94
N ILE A 196 -22.57 33.57 54.28
CA ILE A 196 -22.06 34.93 54.53
C ILE A 196 -23.14 35.96 54.24
N GLU A 197 -23.88 35.85 53.14
CA GLU A 197 -24.98 36.74 52.79
C GLU A 197 -26.10 36.71 53.84
N ARG A 198 -26.51 35.52 54.30
CA ARG A 198 -27.49 35.38 55.39
C ARG A 198 -26.99 36.02 56.69
N ARG A 199 -25.75 35.72 57.10
CA ARG A 199 -25.15 36.27 58.33
C ARG A 199 -24.95 37.78 58.27
N THR A 200 -24.52 38.31 57.14
CA THR A 200 -24.40 39.76 56.94
C THR A 200 -25.77 40.44 56.92
N ALA A 201 -26.80 39.82 56.36
CA ALA A 201 -28.17 40.32 56.45
C ALA A 201 -28.72 40.29 57.89
N GLU A 202 -28.45 39.23 58.66
CA GLU A 202 -28.77 39.14 60.10
C GLU A 202 -28.08 40.23 60.90
N LEU A 203 -26.76 40.40 60.73
CA LEU A 203 -25.99 41.46 61.39
C LEU A 203 -26.48 42.85 60.98
N ARG A 204 -26.80 43.06 59.71
CA ARG A 204 -27.37 44.32 59.22
C ARG A 204 -28.71 44.62 59.90
N ARG A 205 -29.57 43.61 60.08
CA ARG A 205 -30.83 43.74 60.84
C ARG A 205 -30.55 44.05 62.32
N TYR A 206 -29.63 43.34 62.96
CA TYR A 206 -29.24 43.58 64.36
C TYR A 206 -28.71 45.00 64.56
N ILE A 207 -27.77 45.44 63.72
CA ILE A 207 -27.20 46.80 63.76
C ILE A 207 -28.29 47.85 63.48
N ARG A 208 -29.18 47.63 62.52
CA ARG A 208 -30.31 48.53 62.26
C ARG A 208 -31.20 48.66 63.50
N ASN A 209 -31.47 47.56 64.19
CA ASN A 209 -32.28 47.56 65.41
C ASN A 209 -31.53 48.20 66.60
N GLN A 210 -30.22 48.00 66.72
CA GLN A 210 -29.37 48.61 67.76
C GLN A 210 -29.11 50.11 67.53
N LYS A 211 -29.01 50.55 66.27
CA LYS A 211 -28.92 51.96 65.89
C LYS A 211 -30.12 52.74 66.41
N CYS A 212 -31.30 52.13 66.53
CA CYS A 212 -32.45 52.77 67.16
C CYS A 212 -32.30 52.99 68.67
N PHE A 213 -31.43 52.28 69.39
CA PHE A 213 -31.21 52.52 70.82
C PHE A 213 -30.08 53.53 71.07
N PHE A 214 -28.93 53.35 70.41
CA PHE A 214 -27.79 54.25 70.59
C PHE A 214 -28.02 55.62 69.93
N PHE A 215 -28.66 55.68 68.75
CA PHE A 215 -29.03 56.97 68.13
C PHE A 215 -30.15 57.67 68.91
N LYS A 216 -31.09 56.93 69.51
CA LYS A 216 -32.11 57.47 70.42
C LYS A 216 -31.51 57.93 71.75
N PHE A 217 -30.45 57.28 72.21
CA PHE A 217 -29.64 57.71 73.34
C PHE A 217 -28.83 58.98 73.04
N ILE A 218 -28.12 59.04 71.91
CA ILE A 218 -27.35 60.23 71.48
C ILE A 218 -28.28 61.42 71.19
N SER A 219 -29.41 61.20 70.51
CA SER A 219 -30.39 62.27 70.26
C SER A 219 -31.10 62.75 71.53
N ASN A 220 -31.19 61.92 72.58
CA ASN A 220 -31.64 62.34 73.91
C ASN A 220 -30.58 63.14 74.69
N PHE A 221 -29.29 63.06 74.33
CA PHE A 221 -28.29 64.03 74.79
C PHE A 221 -28.51 65.34 74.03
N GLY A 222 -29.47 66.15 74.50
CA GLY A 222 -29.88 67.40 73.87
C GLY A 222 -28.69 68.26 73.42
N GLY A 223 -28.76 68.68 72.14
CA GLY A 223 -27.65 69.22 71.34
C GLY A 223 -26.88 70.44 71.87
N ARG A 224 -27.26 71.04 73.01
CA ARG A 224 -26.47 72.13 73.63
C ARG A 224 -25.33 71.61 74.52
N ARG A 225 -25.57 70.60 75.35
CA ARG A 225 -24.54 70.11 76.31
C ARG A 225 -23.45 69.26 75.65
N TYR A 226 -23.76 68.55 74.57
CA TYR A 226 -22.75 67.81 73.81
C TYR A 226 -21.77 68.77 73.11
N GLN A 227 -22.28 69.85 72.52
CA GLN A 227 -21.47 70.80 71.76
C GLN A 227 -20.59 71.67 72.68
N GLU A 228 -21.06 72.04 73.87
CA GLU A 228 -20.24 72.82 74.83
C GLU A 228 -19.14 71.99 75.51
N VAL A 229 -19.45 70.74 75.88
CA VAL A 229 -18.51 69.92 76.67
C VAL A 229 -17.58 69.11 75.77
N VAL A 230 -18.06 68.60 74.63
CA VAL A 230 -17.29 67.65 73.81
C VAL A 230 -16.60 68.34 72.64
N ALA A 231 -17.17 69.40 72.05
CA ALA A 231 -16.57 70.07 70.89
C ALA A 231 -15.16 70.67 71.11
N PRO A 232 -14.82 71.31 72.26
CA PRO A 232 -13.46 71.80 72.45
C PRO A 232 -12.45 70.65 72.64
N TYR A 233 -12.87 69.53 73.22
CA TYR A 233 -12.02 68.35 73.38
C TYR A 233 -11.84 67.60 72.06
N THR A 234 -12.89 67.46 71.25
CA THR A 234 -12.79 66.81 69.93
C THR A 234 -11.98 67.66 68.97
N SER A 235 -12.17 68.98 68.91
CA SER A 235 -11.36 69.85 68.06
C SER A 235 -9.88 69.86 68.45
N LYS A 236 -9.57 69.89 69.75
CA LYS A 236 -8.18 69.80 70.24
C LYS A 236 -7.55 68.45 69.97
N ALA A 237 -8.29 67.35 70.18
CA ALA A 237 -7.82 66.00 69.87
C ALA A 237 -7.60 65.80 68.37
N LEU A 238 -8.51 66.30 67.53
CA LEU A 238 -8.38 66.24 66.07
C LEU A 238 -7.20 67.07 65.56
N ASN A 239 -7.00 68.27 66.08
CA ASN A 239 -5.85 69.10 65.71
C ASN A 239 -4.51 68.45 66.13
N LEU A 240 -4.47 67.83 67.31
CA LEU A 240 -3.29 67.06 67.75
C LEU A 240 -3.05 65.83 66.86
N LEU A 241 -4.12 65.13 66.46
CA LEU A 241 -4.04 63.99 65.56
C LEU A 241 -3.59 64.41 64.15
N GLU A 242 -4.07 65.54 63.66
CA GLU A 242 -3.67 66.08 62.36
C GLU A 242 -2.18 66.49 62.36
N LYS A 243 -1.71 67.13 63.44
CA LYS A 243 -0.30 67.44 63.64
C LYS A 243 0.57 66.19 63.75
N SER A 244 0.13 65.18 64.49
CA SER A 244 0.88 63.93 64.62
C SER A 244 0.91 63.16 63.31
N LEU A 245 -0.20 63.08 62.58
CA LEU A 245 -0.28 62.42 61.28
C LEU A 245 0.56 63.15 60.22
N SER A 246 0.60 64.48 60.27
CA SER A 246 1.49 65.29 59.43
C SER A 246 2.96 65.02 59.73
N ALA A 247 3.33 64.91 61.01
CA ALA A 247 4.68 64.54 61.42
C ALA A 247 5.04 63.12 60.98
N VAL A 248 4.13 62.16 61.18
CA VAL A 248 4.30 60.76 60.73
C VAL A 248 4.49 60.70 59.21
N LYS A 249 3.70 61.45 58.44
CA LYS A 249 3.85 61.52 56.98
C LYS A 249 5.23 62.04 56.58
N LYS A 250 5.73 63.07 57.26
CA LYS A 250 7.08 63.62 57.03
C LYS A 250 8.18 62.60 57.34
N TYR A 251 8.08 61.91 58.48
CA TYR A 251 9.05 60.86 58.86
C TYR A 251 8.99 59.64 57.93
N HIS A 252 7.78 59.23 57.52
CA HIS A 252 7.59 58.13 56.58
C HIS A 252 8.27 58.44 55.23
N HIS A 253 8.14 59.67 54.73
CA HIS A 253 8.82 60.10 53.51
C HIS A 253 10.36 60.12 53.65
N GLN A 254 10.88 60.56 54.80
CA GLN A 254 12.33 60.49 55.08
C GLN A 254 12.81 59.03 55.15
N LEU A 255 12.01 58.14 55.75
CA LEU A 255 12.31 56.71 55.85
C LEU A 255 12.31 56.04 54.47
N GLN A 256 11.38 56.39 53.59
CA GLN A 256 11.38 55.94 52.18
C GLN A 256 12.70 56.29 51.48
N GLY A 257 13.21 57.51 51.64
CA GLY A 257 14.50 57.91 51.06
C GLY A 257 15.69 57.14 51.63
N SER A 258 15.65 56.78 52.92
CA SER A 258 16.69 55.95 53.54
C SER A 258 16.62 54.48 53.11
N VAL A 259 15.41 53.92 53.00
CA VAL A 259 15.17 52.57 52.49
C VAL A 259 15.61 52.47 51.02
N LYS A 260 15.29 53.47 50.19
CA LYS A 260 15.74 53.53 48.79
C LYS A 260 17.27 53.50 48.69
N ARG A 261 17.98 54.35 49.45
CA ARG A 261 19.46 54.36 49.50
C ARG A 261 20.06 53.04 49.99
N ALA A 262 19.39 52.35 50.93
CA ALA A 262 19.83 51.04 51.40
C ALA A 262 19.64 49.94 50.35
N ILE A 263 18.51 49.94 49.65
CA ILE A 263 18.22 49.00 48.54
C ILE A 263 19.22 49.18 47.40
N ASP A 264 19.49 50.43 47.00
CA ASP A 264 20.46 50.76 45.94
C ASP A 264 21.89 50.32 46.31
N LYS A 265 22.26 50.41 47.60
CA LYS A 265 23.58 49.98 48.10
C LYS A 265 23.77 48.46 48.11
N HIS A 266 22.69 47.69 48.24
CA HIS A 266 22.72 46.23 48.39
C HIS A 266 22.32 45.47 47.11
N GLU A 267 22.23 46.15 45.95
CA GLU A 267 21.86 45.59 44.65
C GLU A 267 20.54 44.78 44.66
N LEU A 268 19.58 45.18 45.51
CA LEU A 268 18.29 44.48 45.63
C LEU A 268 17.28 44.97 44.58
N THR A 269 17.63 44.80 43.30
CA THR A 269 16.88 45.33 42.14
C THR A 269 15.43 44.83 42.06
N VAL A 270 15.15 43.66 42.64
CA VAL A 270 13.80 43.05 42.68
C VAL A 270 12.84 43.83 43.59
N LEU A 271 13.34 44.58 44.58
CA LEU A 271 12.53 45.39 45.51
C LEU A 271 12.58 46.90 45.23
N ALA A 272 13.20 47.32 44.11
CA ALA A 272 13.43 48.74 43.78
C ALA A 272 12.19 49.49 43.26
N GLY A 273 11.03 48.84 43.20
CA GLY A 273 9.76 49.48 42.84
C GLY A 273 9.36 50.56 43.84
N GLU A 274 8.75 51.65 43.36
CA GLU A 274 8.30 52.75 44.23
C GLU A 274 7.23 52.28 45.24
N GLU A 275 6.39 51.34 44.85
CA GLU A 275 5.35 50.73 45.70
C GLU A 275 5.95 49.82 46.78
N SER A 276 7.00 49.06 46.46
CA SER A 276 7.69 48.20 47.44
C SER A 276 8.48 49.02 48.45
N ILE A 277 9.09 50.14 48.04
CA ILE A 277 9.75 51.09 48.95
C ILE A 277 8.73 51.72 49.91
N PHE A 278 7.54 52.09 49.43
CA PHE A 278 6.44 52.61 50.24
C PHE A 278 5.97 51.60 51.29
N LEU A 279 5.73 50.35 50.87
CA LEU A 279 5.28 49.27 51.77
C LEU A 279 6.36 48.91 52.79
N LEU A 280 7.62 48.81 52.39
CA LEU A 280 8.71 48.47 53.29
C LEU A 280 8.96 49.55 54.34
N ALA A 281 8.94 50.83 53.94
CA ALA A 281 8.99 51.95 54.87
C ALA A 281 7.78 51.96 55.83
N SER A 282 6.61 51.51 55.38
CA SER A 282 5.40 51.43 56.20
C SER A 282 5.51 50.30 57.23
N ILE A 283 6.03 49.14 56.83
CA ILE A 283 6.27 48.00 57.71
C ILE A 283 7.29 48.36 58.79
N ILE A 284 8.42 48.98 58.43
CA ILE A 284 9.45 49.39 59.40
C ILE A 284 8.89 50.39 60.43
N PHE A 285 7.93 51.23 60.04
CA PHE A 285 7.29 52.20 60.93
C PHE A 285 6.20 51.57 61.82
N ILE A 286 5.36 50.69 61.28
CA ILE A 286 4.21 50.11 61.99
C ILE A 286 4.63 48.97 62.93
N LEU A 287 5.62 48.17 62.54
CA LEU A 287 6.04 46.97 63.26
C LEU A 287 6.50 47.24 64.71
N PRO A 288 7.29 48.29 65.02
CA PRO A 288 7.65 48.64 66.40
C PRO A 288 6.43 49.05 67.25
N ILE A 289 5.47 49.76 66.65
CA ILE A 289 4.24 50.20 67.32
C ILE A 289 3.37 48.98 67.65
N MET A 290 3.22 48.08 66.69
CA MET A 290 2.49 46.82 66.88
C MET A 290 3.16 45.91 67.91
N LEU A 291 4.50 45.79 67.90
CA LEU A 291 5.24 45.01 68.91
C LEU A 291 5.14 45.63 70.32
N ALA A 292 5.24 46.95 70.42
CA ALA A 292 5.09 47.65 71.68
C ALA A 292 3.66 47.46 72.22
N TRP A 293 2.65 47.58 71.35
CA TRP A 293 1.26 47.35 71.72
C TRP A 293 1.00 45.92 72.17
N THR A 294 1.50 44.91 71.45
CA THR A 294 1.34 43.51 71.85
C THR A 294 2.05 43.21 73.16
N CYS A 295 3.28 43.71 73.37
CA CYS A 295 4.01 43.58 74.64
C CYS A 295 3.34 44.30 75.83
N LEU A 296 2.74 45.47 75.62
CA LEU A 296 1.97 46.14 76.68
C LEU A 296 0.67 45.39 76.97
N SER A 297 -0.04 44.95 75.93
CA SER A 297 -1.32 44.23 76.09
C SER A 297 -1.16 42.86 76.74
N SER A 298 -0.03 42.19 76.55
CA SER A 298 0.26 40.90 77.19
C SER A 298 0.65 41.04 78.66
N ARG A 299 1.14 42.22 79.08
CA ARG A 299 1.51 42.51 80.48
C ARG A 299 0.32 42.94 81.36
N GLN A 300 -0.83 43.22 80.73
CA GLN A 300 -2.05 43.68 81.39
C GLN A 300 -3.11 42.57 81.55
N ARG A 301 -2.78 41.34 81.12
CA ARG A 301 -3.43 40.09 81.52
C ARG A 301 -2.65 39.45 82.65
#